data_AF-A0A150XLT9-F1
#
_entry.id   AF-A0A150XLT9-F1
#
_cell.length_a   1.000
_cell.length_b   1.000
_cell.length_c   1.000
_cell.angle_alpha   90.00
_cell.angle_beta   90.00
_cell.angle_gamma   90.00
#
_symmetry.space_group_name_H-M   'P 1'
#
loop_
_entity.id
_entity.type
_entity.pdbx_description
1 polymer ?
#
loop_
_entity_poly.entity_id
_entity_poly.type
_entity_poly.pdbx_seq_one_letter_code
_entity_poly.pdbx_strand_id
1 'polypeptide(L)'
;MRFSNIDLVVNQLRARLELPLPGREAQIRMAPTPIDENRFKEIANRPARPGGVMVLIYPKNGELYLPLMKRPGYNGAHGGQVSFPGGKAEKQDLSLIETALRETEEEIGVRAKEVSVIGQLSELFIIASNFKVLPTVGVVNYTPKFIPDPYEVEAVLEVPISQFYDMNKRGVEEMRFGKYVIQSPYFNVDGHLVWGATAMMLSELLAVIDDVELGLLNP
;
A
#
# COMPACT_ATOMS: atom_id res chain seq x y z
N MET A 1 5.14 -9.03 16.32
CA MET A 1 6.47 -9.57 15.98
C MET A 1 7.53 -8.57 16.40
N ARG A 2 8.50 -8.97 17.24
CA ARG A 2 9.54 -8.05 17.74
C ARG A 2 10.80 -8.16 16.88
N PHE A 3 11.10 -7.13 16.11
CA PHE A 3 12.34 -7.06 15.37
C PHE A 3 13.45 -6.57 16.31
N SER A 4 14.41 -7.44 16.62
CA SER A 4 15.52 -7.12 17.54
C SER A 4 16.53 -6.12 16.96
N ASN A 5 16.54 -5.94 15.64
CA ASN A 5 17.36 -4.94 14.94
C ASN A 5 16.64 -4.47 13.66
N ILE A 6 16.09 -3.25 13.71
CA ILE A 6 15.38 -2.61 12.59
C ILE A 6 16.26 -2.49 11.33
N ASP A 7 17.53 -2.14 11.49
CA ASP A 7 18.45 -1.94 10.37
C ASP A 7 18.73 -3.24 9.63
N LEU A 8 18.83 -4.36 10.36
CA LEU A 8 18.99 -5.69 9.76
C LEU A 8 17.80 -6.03 8.87
N VAL A 9 16.58 -5.85 9.39
CA VAL A 9 15.35 -6.16 8.66
C VAL A 9 15.22 -5.27 7.43
N VAL A 10 15.51 -3.97 7.56
CA VAL A 10 15.48 -3.03 6.45
C VAL A 10 16.49 -3.42 5.36
N ASN A 11 17.69 -3.86 5.74
CA ASN A 11 18.69 -4.33 4.78
C ASN A 11 18.26 -5.63 4.09
N GLN A 12 17.66 -6.57 4.81
CA GLN A 12 17.10 -7.80 4.23
C GLN A 12 15.94 -7.50 3.28
N LEU A 13 15.04 -6.58 3.65
CA LEU A 13 13.95 -6.14 2.78
C LEU A 13 14.48 -5.46 1.52
N ARG A 14 15.49 -4.58 1.64
CA ARG A 14 16.15 -3.96 0.49
C ARG A 14 16.68 -5.03 -0.47
N ALA A 15 17.44 -6.00 0.05
CA ALA A 15 17.95 -7.10 -0.76
C ALA A 15 16.82 -7.94 -1.37
N ARG A 16 15.73 -8.19 -0.63
CA ARG A 16 14.58 -8.94 -1.15
C ARG A 16 13.91 -8.22 -2.32
N LEU A 17 13.76 -6.90 -2.23
CA LEU A 17 13.08 -6.08 -3.23
C LEU A 17 13.88 -5.99 -4.55
N GLU A 18 15.16 -6.33 -4.56
CA GLU A 18 15.99 -6.44 -5.77
C GLU A 18 15.80 -7.78 -6.52
N LEU A 19 15.23 -8.79 -5.87
CA LEU A 19 14.91 -10.08 -6.48
C LEU A 19 13.54 -10.05 -7.18
N PRO A 20 13.23 -11.02 -8.07
CA PRO A 20 11.90 -11.15 -8.66
C PRO A 20 10.79 -11.04 -7.60
N LEU A 21 9.88 -10.11 -7.83
CA LEU A 21 8.81 -9.80 -6.88
C LEU A 21 7.72 -10.87 -6.94
N PRO A 22 7.06 -11.18 -5.81
CA PRO A 22 5.88 -12.05 -5.80
C PRO A 22 4.77 -11.51 -6.73
N GLY A 23 4.70 -10.18 -6.85
CA GLY A 23 3.90 -9.49 -7.85
C GLY A 23 2.47 -9.97 -7.91
N ARG A 24 2.03 -10.23 -9.14
CA ARG A 24 0.64 -10.58 -9.43
C ARG A 24 0.13 -11.77 -8.61
N GLU A 25 0.96 -12.80 -8.39
CA GLU A 25 0.55 -14.00 -7.64
C GLU A 25 0.21 -13.68 -6.19
N ALA A 26 0.90 -12.71 -5.58
CA ALA A 26 0.57 -12.23 -4.24
C ALA A 26 -0.61 -11.25 -4.26
N GLN A 27 -0.64 -10.34 -5.23
CA GLN A 27 -1.71 -9.34 -5.36
C GLN A 27 -3.09 -9.98 -5.52
N ILE A 28 -3.23 -11.02 -6.34
CA ILE A 28 -4.53 -11.67 -6.60
C ILE A 28 -5.14 -12.36 -5.37
N ARG A 29 -4.35 -12.65 -4.34
CA ARG A 29 -4.86 -13.23 -3.07
C ARG A 29 -5.85 -12.30 -2.37
N MET A 30 -5.73 -11.00 -2.59
CA MET A 30 -6.62 -9.96 -2.05
C MET A 30 -7.44 -9.25 -3.15
N ALA A 31 -7.52 -9.82 -4.36
CA ALA A 31 -8.34 -9.28 -5.43
C ALA A 31 -9.82 -9.71 -5.29
N PRO A 32 -10.78 -8.89 -5.77
CA PRO A 32 -12.18 -9.27 -5.72
C PRO A 32 -12.52 -10.46 -6.62
N THR A 33 -13.37 -11.35 -6.13
CA THR A 33 -13.84 -12.54 -6.85
C THR A 33 -15.26 -12.35 -7.43
N PRO A 34 -15.59 -12.99 -8.57
CA PRO A 34 -14.68 -13.75 -9.43
C PRO A 34 -13.60 -12.86 -10.04
N ILE A 35 -12.41 -13.43 -10.23
CA ILE A 35 -11.29 -12.72 -10.86
C ILE A 35 -11.69 -12.42 -12.31
N ASP A 36 -11.71 -11.13 -12.65
CA ASP A 36 -11.94 -10.64 -14.00
C ASP A 36 -10.65 -10.00 -14.50
N GLU A 37 -9.99 -10.68 -15.45
CA GLU A 37 -8.73 -10.25 -16.06
C GLU A 37 -8.81 -8.83 -16.65
N ASN A 38 -10.00 -8.37 -17.05
CA ASN A 38 -10.16 -7.04 -17.60
C ASN A 38 -9.98 -5.95 -16.54
N ARG A 39 -10.09 -6.26 -15.24
CA ARG A 39 -9.87 -5.31 -14.14
C ARG A 39 -8.40 -4.95 -13.96
N PHE A 40 -7.49 -5.76 -14.49
CA PHE A 40 -6.03 -5.57 -14.38
C PHE A 40 -5.38 -5.16 -15.70
N LYS A 41 -6.19 -4.98 -16.76
CA LYS A 41 -5.70 -4.57 -18.08
C LYS A 41 -6.05 -3.11 -18.31
N GLU A 42 -5.08 -2.37 -18.84
CA GLU A 42 -5.32 -1.01 -19.28
C GLU A 42 -6.43 -0.97 -20.34
N ILE A 43 -7.22 0.10 -20.30
CA ILE A 43 -8.34 0.28 -21.21
C ILE A 43 -7.80 0.70 -22.57
N ALA A 44 -8.13 -0.07 -23.60
CA ALA A 44 -7.78 0.27 -24.98
C ALA A 44 -8.29 1.68 -25.32
N ASN A 45 -7.42 2.52 -25.90
CA ASN A 45 -7.68 3.92 -26.25
C ASN A 45 -7.91 4.88 -25.07
N ARG A 46 -7.64 4.46 -23.83
CA ARG A 46 -7.63 5.34 -22.66
C ARG A 46 -6.42 5.01 -21.78
N PRO A 47 -5.23 5.58 -22.10
CA PRO A 47 -4.00 5.30 -21.36
C PRO A 47 -4.18 5.47 -19.85
N ALA A 48 -3.58 4.56 -19.08
CA ALA A 48 -3.62 4.67 -17.63
C ALA A 48 -2.92 5.96 -17.17
N ARG A 49 -3.48 6.60 -16.15
CA ARG A 49 -2.83 7.75 -15.51
C ARG A 49 -1.74 7.23 -14.58
N PRO A 50 -0.49 7.70 -14.69
CA PRO A 50 0.56 7.28 -13.78
C PRO A 50 0.31 7.84 -12.37
N GLY A 51 0.60 7.05 -11.35
CA GLY A 51 0.55 7.46 -9.95
C GLY A 51 1.65 6.83 -9.10
N GLY A 52 2.03 7.51 -8.03
CA GLY A 52 2.98 7.03 -7.03
C GLY A 52 2.26 6.76 -5.72
N VAL A 53 2.57 5.65 -5.07
CA VAL A 53 2.01 5.27 -3.76
C VAL A 53 3.16 4.93 -2.82
N MET A 54 3.09 5.38 -1.56
CA MET A 54 4.11 5.10 -0.56
C MET A 54 3.66 4.02 0.41
N VAL A 55 4.42 2.93 0.44
CA VAL A 55 4.39 1.91 1.48
C VAL A 55 5.48 2.27 2.50
N LEU A 56 5.15 3.19 3.41
CA LEU A 56 6.08 3.66 4.44
C LEU A 56 6.14 2.67 5.61
N ILE A 57 7.34 2.25 5.98
CA ILE A 57 7.61 1.39 7.13
C ILE A 57 8.39 2.18 8.19
N TYR A 58 7.99 2.05 9.45
CA TYR A 58 8.67 2.72 10.57
C TYR A 58 8.60 1.91 11.86
N PRO A 59 9.56 2.09 12.79
CA PRO A 59 9.50 1.44 14.09
C PRO A 59 8.54 2.17 15.04
N LYS A 60 7.74 1.42 15.79
CA LYS A 60 6.93 1.93 16.92
C LYS A 60 6.70 0.80 17.92
N ASN A 61 6.84 1.08 19.22
CA ASN A 61 6.61 0.11 20.30
C ASN A 61 7.36 -1.24 20.15
N GLY A 62 8.53 -1.25 19.50
CA GLY A 62 9.33 -2.44 19.26
C GLY A 62 8.84 -3.36 18.12
N GLU A 63 7.92 -2.89 17.28
CA GLU A 63 7.47 -3.57 16.06
C GLU A 63 7.56 -2.64 14.85
N LEU A 64 7.42 -3.23 13.66
CA LEU A 64 7.24 -2.48 12.42
C LEU A 64 5.79 -2.09 12.22
N TYR A 65 5.60 -0.83 11.86
CA TYR A 65 4.32 -0.22 11.56
C TYR A 65 4.34 0.33 10.14
N LEU A 66 3.15 0.52 9.59
CA LEU A 66 2.91 1.32 8.40
C LEU A 66 1.72 2.26 8.63
N PRO A 67 1.72 3.47 8.03
CA PRO A 67 0.55 4.33 8.06
C PRO A 67 -0.35 4.02 6.88
N LEU A 68 -1.65 3.93 7.14
CA LEU A 68 -2.69 4.07 6.14
C LEU A 68 -3.44 5.36 6.41
N MET A 69 -4.07 5.92 5.39
CA MET A 69 -4.95 7.08 5.51
C MET A 69 -6.38 6.69 5.19
N LYS A 70 -7.33 7.26 5.93
CA LYS A 70 -8.74 7.26 5.59
C LYS A 70 -9.04 8.55 4.85
N ARG A 71 -9.49 8.44 3.60
CA ARG A 71 -9.94 9.60 2.82
C ARG A 71 -11.28 10.10 3.36
N PRO A 72 -11.56 11.41 3.36
CA PRO A 72 -12.87 11.95 3.71
C PRO A 72 -14.01 11.32 2.89
N GLY A 73 -15.22 11.32 3.44
CA GLY A 73 -16.41 10.94 2.69
C GLY A 73 -16.78 12.00 1.65
N TYR A 74 -16.64 11.67 0.36
CA TYR A 74 -17.08 12.53 -0.75
C TYR A 74 -17.60 11.72 -1.94
N ASN A 75 -18.31 12.40 -2.85
CA ASN A 75 -18.81 11.79 -4.08
C ASN A 75 -17.65 11.56 -5.06
N GLY A 76 -17.07 10.37 -5.03
CA GLY A 76 -15.97 9.95 -5.90
C GLY A 76 -15.60 8.49 -5.69
N ALA A 77 -14.68 7.97 -6.51
CA ALA A 77 -14.33 6.55 -6.51
C ALA A 77 -13.70 6.03 -5.19
N HIS A 78 -13.17 6.93 -4.36
CA HIS A 78 -12.37 6.59 -3.18
C HIS A 78 -12.81 7.31 -1.89
N GLY A 79 -13.96 8.00 -1.89
CA GLY A 79 -14.46 8.65 -0.69
C GLY A 79 -14.66 7.65 0.45
N GLY A 80 -14.13 7.95 1.64
CA GLY A 80 -14.22 7.08 2.83
C GLY A 80 -13.36 5.82 2.81
N GLN A 81 -12.58 5.57 1.75
CA GLN A 81 -11.74 4.38 1.66
C GLN A 81 -10.43 4.55 2.42
N VAL A 82 -9.89 3.44 2.90
CA VAL A 82 -8.55 3.38 3.47
C VAL A 82 -7.54 3.06 2.38
N SER A 83 -6.48 3.86 2.28
CA SER A 83 -5.40 3.66 1.32
C SER A 83 -4.03 3.95 1.92
N PHE A 84 -2.98 3.58 1.20
CA PHE A 84 -1.66 4.18 1.40
C PHE A 84 -1.68 5.65 0.96
N PRO A 85 -0.78 6.50 1.49
CA PRO A 85 -0.51 7.82 0.91
C PRO A 85 -0.07 7.69 -0.55
N GLY A 86 -0.51 8.61 -1.39
CA GLY A 86 -0.19 8.59 -2.81
C GLY A 86 -1.26 9.16 -3.70
N GLY A 87 -0.85 9.46 -4.92
CA GLY A 87 -1.67 10.21 -5.84
C GLY A 87 -1.15 10.17 -7.27
N LYS A 88 -1.60 11.16 -8.04
CA LYS A 88 -1.33 11.27 -9.46
C LYS A 88 0.05 11.89 -9.67
N ALA A 89 0.79 11.42 -10.68
CA ALA A 89 2.01 12.10 -11.09
C ALA A 89 1.72 13.51 -11.64
N GLU A 90 2.44 14.48 -11.12
CA GLU A 90 2.39 15.87 -11.56
C GLU A 90 3.54 16.20 -12.52
N LYS A 91 3.46 17.35 -13.20
CA LYS A 91 4.44 17.69 -14.25
C LYS A 91 5.84 17.92 -13.70
N GLN A 92 5.94 18.31 -12.43
CA GLN A 92 7.19 18.55 -11.73
C GLN A 92 7.80 17.28 -11.13
N ASP A 93 7.05 16.18 -11.05
CA ASP A 93 7.55 14.94 -10.51
C ASP A 93 8.55 14.31 -11.50
N LEU A 94 9.79 14.12 -11.05
CA LEU A 94 10.85 13.54 -11.89
C LEU A 94 10.69 12.03 -12.09
N SER A 95 9.90 11.38 -11.23
CA SER A 95 9.57 9.95 -11.28
C SER A 95 8.34 9.65 -10.43
N LEU A 96 7.78 8.44 -10.54
CA LEU A 96 6.68 8.00 -9.67
C LEU A 96 7.11 7.79 -8.21
N ILE A 97 8.41 7.62 -7.96
CA ILE A 97 8.98 7.59 -6.61
C ILE A 97 8.88 8.99 -6.00
N GLU A 98 9.25 10.03 -6.76
CA GLU A 98 9.10 11.42 -6.33
C GLU A 98 7.62 11.78 -6.12
N THR A 99 6.72 11.30 -6.97
CA THR A 99 5.26 11.41 -6.74
C THR A 99 4.88 10.80 -5.38
N ALA A 100 5.29 9.56 -5.10
CA ALA A 100 4.95 8.90 -3.83
C ALA A 100 5.51 9.66 -2.62
N LEU A 101 6.74 10.18 -2.72
CA LEU A 101 7.39 10.98 -1.67
C LEU A 101 6.68 12.31 -1.43
N ARG A 102 6.37 13.05 -2.49
CA ARG A 102 5.64 14.33 -2.42
C ARG A 102 4.26 14.14 -1.78
N GLU A 103 3.47 13.20 -2.30
CA GLU A 103 2.12 12.92 -1.79
C GLU A 103 2.16 12.49 -0.32
N THR A 104 3.17 11.72 0.08
CA THR A 104 3.37 11.35 1.50
C THR A 104 3.64 12.56 2.40
N GLU A 105 4.43 13.51 1.92
CA GLU A 105 4.70 14.75 2.65
C GLU A 105 3.44 15.63 2.73
N GLU A 106 2.71 15.76 1.62
CA GLU A 106 1.48 16.56 1.53
C GLU A 106 0.35 15.97 2.38
N GLU A 107 0.05 14.68 2.22
CA GLU A 107 -1.12 14.04 2.82
C GLU A 107 -0.95 13.73 4.31
N ILE A 108 0.25 13.33 4.76
CA ILE A 108 0.48 12.87 6.14
C ILE A 108 1.67 13.54 6.86
N GLY A 109 2.36 14.49 6.22
CA GLY A 109 3.37 15.33 6.86
C GLY A 109 4.74 14.67 7.09
N VAL A 110 4.99 13.49 6.52
CA VAL A 110 6.30 12.83 6.62
C VAL A 110 7.22 13.40 5.55
N ARG A 111 8.31 14.07 5.96
CA ARG A 111 9.19 14.78 5.04
C ARG A 111 9.84 13.83 4.04
N ALA A 112 9.70 14.11 2.74
CA ALA A 112 10.24 13.30 1.66
C ALA A 112 11.74 13.00 1.83
N LYS A 113 12.51 14.02 2.24
CA LYS A 113 13.97 13.92 2.45
C LYS A 113 14.39 12.99 3.59
N GLU A 114 13.47 12.61 4.48
CA GLU A 114 13.77 11.69 5.60
C GLU A 114 13.48 10.24 5.26
N VAL A 115 12.69 10.01 4.21
CA VAL A 115 12.31 8.67 3.77
C VAL A 115 13.47 8.07 2.96
N SER A 116 14.00 6.96 3.44
CA SER A 116 14.92 6.12 2.66
C SER A 116 14.11 5.16 1.79
N VAL A 117 14.11 5.37 0.48
CA VAL A 117 13.51 4.42 -0.47
C VAL A 117 14.39 3.18 -0.55
N ILE A 118 13.79 2.01 -0.34
CA ILE A 118 14.51 0.72 -0.31
C ILE A 118 14.11 -0.23 -1.43
N GLY A 119 13.11 0.12 -2.23
CA GLY A 119 12.68 -0.67 -3.38
C GLY A 119 11.26 -0.33 -3.80
N GLN A 120 10.71 -1.13 -4.71
CA GLN A 120 9.35 -1.00 -5.22
C GLN A 120 8.66 -2.36 -5.20
N LEU A 121 7.34 -2.35 -5.12
CA LEU A 121 6.51 -3.52 -5.42
C LEU A 121 6.05 -3.47 -6.88
N SER A 122 5.38 -4.51 -7.34
CA SER A 122 4.90 -4.60 -8.71
C SER A 122 3.84 -3.54 -8.99
N GLU A 123 3.89 -2.91 -10.17
CA GLU A 123 2.89 -1.94 -10.59
C GLU A 123 1.49 -2.56 -10.58
N LEU A 124 0.49 -1.74 -10.23
CA LEU A 124 -0.90 -2.18 -10.17
C LEU A 124 -1.81 -1.23 -10.96
N PHE A 125 -2.58 -1.79 -11.90
CA PHE A 125 -3.64 -1.06 -12.58
C PHE A 125 -4.94 -1.07 -11.76
N ILE A 126 -5.52 0.11 -11.57
CA ILE A 126 -6.73 0.35 -10.78
C ILE A 126 -7.83 0.82 -11.73
N ILE A 127 -8.69 -0.11 -12.15
CA ILE A 127 -9.77 0.16 -13.13
C ILE A 127 -10.75 1.26 -12.66
N ALA A 128 -11.07 1.31 -11.36
CA ALA A 128 -12.05 2.24 -10.81
C ALA A 128 -11.68 3.72 -11.02
N SER A 129 -10.39 4.01 -11.10
CA SER A 129 -9.86 5.37 -11.24
C SER A 129 -8.94 5.53 -12.46
N ASN A 130 -8.75 4.48 -13.26
CA ASN A 130 -7.85 4.45 -14.42
C ASN A 130 -6.44 4.93 -14.07
N PHE A 131 -5.92 4.51 -12.92
CA PHE A 131 -4.54 4.74 -12.52
C PHE A 131 -3.72 3.47 -12.71
N LYS A 132 -2.45 3.65 -13.07
CA LYS A 132 -1.42 2.63 -12.94
C LYS A 132 -0.43 3.15 -11.91
N VAL A 133 -0.44 2.52 -10.73
CA VAL A 133 0.34 2.99 -9.58
C VAL A 133 1.60 2.17 -9.41
N LEU A 134 2.69 2.85 -9.05
CA LEU A 134 3.94 2.24 -8.59
C LEU A 134 3.99 2.31 -7.05
N PRO A 135 3.84 1.18 -6.34
CA PRO A 135 4.02 1.15 -4.89
C PRO A 135 5.50 1.20 -4.55
N THR A 136 5.93 2.28 -3.91
CA THR A 136 7.31 2.53 -3.47
C THR A 136 7.45 2.18 -2.01
N VAL A 137 8.45 1.37 -1.64
CA VAL A 137 8.72 1.00 -0.26
C VAL A 137 9.73 1.97 0.33
N GLY A 138 9.28 2.75 1.32
CA GLY A 138 10.08 3.74 2.03
C GLY A 138 10.24 3.37 3.50
N VAL A 139 11.33 3.80 4.11
CA VAL A 139 11.62 3.58 5.54
C VAL A 139 12.03 4.87 6.21
N VAL A 140 11.54 5.07 7.44
CA VAL A 140 12.10 6.02 8.39
C VAL A 140 12.50 5.29 9.68
N ASN A 141 13.57 5.72 10.33
CA ASN A 141 14.13 5.06 11.52
C ASN A 141 13.56 5.60 12.85
N TYR A 142 12.46 6.35 12.79
CA TYR A 142 11.79 6.96 13.94
C TYR A 142 10.28 6.78 13.81
N THR A 143 9.54 6.89 14.92
CA THR A 143 8.06 6.93 14.86
C THR A 143 7.61 8.32 14.40
N PRO A 144 6.97 8.46 13.22
CA PRO A 144 6.58 9.77 12.72
C PRO A 144 5.51 10.45 13.55
N LYS A 145 5.53 11.78 13.55
CA LYS A 145 4.38 12.58 13.97
C LYS A 145 3.59 12.95 12.73
N PHE A 146 2.45 12.31 12.53
CA PHE A 146 1.61 12.55 11.36
C PHE A 146 0.92 13.91 11.47
N ILE A 147 0.91 14.65 10.37
CA ILE A 147 0.20 15.91 10.20
C ILE A 147 -0.70 15.72 8.98
N PRO A 148 -1.93 15.20 9.16
CA PRO A 148 -2.82 14.92 8.05
C PRO A 148 -3.27 16.22 7.37
N ASP A 149 -3.31 16.22 6.03
CA ASP A 149 -3.99 17.29 5.30
C ASP A 149 -5.50 17.23 5.61
N PRO A 150 -6.10 18.34 6.08
CA PRO A 150 -7.49 18.33 6.53
C PRO A 150 -8.52 18.17 5.39
N TYR A 151 -8.13 18.35 4.14
CA TYR A 151 -8.98 18.19 2.97
C TYR A 151 -8.85 16.80 2.33
N GLU A 152 -7.69 16.16 2.48
CA GLU A 152 -7.40 14.88 1.82
C GLU A 152 -7.44 13.68 2.77
N VAL A 153 -7.21 13.90 4.07
CA VAL A 153 -7.04 12.85 5.08
C VAL A 153 -7.93 13.10 6.29
N GLU A 154 -8.95 12.26 6.45
CA GLU A 154 -9.83 12.26 7.63
C GLU A 154 -9.12 11.72 8.86
N ALA A 155 -8.32 10.66 8.69
CA ALA A 155 -7.57 10.02 9.77
C ALA A 155 -6.34 9.28 9.23
N VAL A 156 -5.29 9.22 10.04
CA VAL A 156 -4.15 8.32 9.83
C VAL A 156 -4.29 7.12 10.75
N LEU A 157 -4.25 5.92 10.18
CA LEU A 157 -4.30 4.64 10.87
C LEU A 157 -2.88 4.08 10.96
N GLU A 158 -2.36 3.97 12.17
CA GLU A 158 -1.02 3.43 12.43
C GLU A 158 -1.12 1.92 12.70
N VAL A 159 -0.74 1.10 11.71
CA VAL A 159 -1.01 -0.34 11.75
C VAL A 159 0.28 -1.12 11.97
N PRO A 160 0.40 -1.93 13.04
CA PRO A 160 1.52 -2.85 13.15
C PRO A 160 1.41 -3.88 12.03
N ILE A 161 2.51 -4.14 11.31
CA ILE A 161 2.50 -5.09 10.18
C ILE A 161 2.02 -6.48 10.62
N SER A 162 2.35 -6.87 11.85
CA SER A 162 1.91 -8.13 12.47
C SER A 162 0.38 -8.28 12.51
N GLN A 163 -0.37 -7.17 12.56
CA GLN A 163 -1.83 -7.20 12.53
C GLN A 163 -2.37 -7.84 11.26
N PHE A 164 -1.71 -7.62 10.12
CA PHE A 164 -2.20 -8.15 8.87
C PHE A 164 -2.17 -9.67 8.85
N TYR A 165 -1.40 -10.36 9.70
CA TYR A 165 -1.39 -11.81 9.81
C TYR A 165 -2.49 -12.40 10.71
N ASP A 166 -3.22 -11.56 11.45
CA ASP A 166 -4.32 -12.01 12.30
C ASP A 166 -5.53 -12.41 11.44
N MET A 167 -5.86 -13.70 11.45
CA MET A 167 -6.99 -14.25 10.69
C MET A 167 -8.35 -13.71 11.16
N ASN A 168 -8.47 -13.25 12.40
CA ASN A 168 -9.70 -12.62 12.90
C ASN A 168 -9.90 -11.19 12.36
N LYS A 169 -8.84 -10.60 11.79
CA LYS A 169 -8.85 -9.29 11.15
C LYS A 169 -8.81 -9.41 9.62
N ARG A 170 -9.16 -10.57 9.08
CA ARG A 170 -9.33 -10.81 7.65
C ARG A 170 -10.74 -11.32 7.38
N GLY A 171 -11.29 -10.95 6.24
CA GLY A 171 -12.61 -11.42 5.84
C GLY A 171 -12.86 -11.20 4.36
N VAL A 172 -14.08 -11.54 3.94
CA VAL A 172 -14.59 -11.27 2.61
C VAL A 172 -15.92 -10.55 2.77
N GLU A 173 -16.07 -9.42 2.10
CA GLU A 173 -17.30 -8.63 2.11
C GLU A 173 -17.93 -8.64 0.72
N GLU A 174 -19.26 -8.75 0.67
CA GLU A 174 -20.00 -8.53 -0.58
C GLU A 174 -20.10 -7.01 -0.85
N MET A 175 -19.47 -6.55 -1.93
CA MET A 175 -19.49 -5.15 -2.34
C MET A 175 -20.34 -4.97 -3.60
N ARG A 176 -21.19 -3.94 -3.58
CA ARG A 176 -22.12 -3.63 -4.66
C ARG A 176 -21.72 -2.34 -5.38
N PHE A 177 -21.46 -2.46 -6.67
CA PHE A 177 -21.11 -1.35 -7.56
C PHE A 177 -22.16 -1.26 -8.67
N GLY A 178 -23.23 -0.52 -8.43
CA GLY A 178 -24.40 -0.49 -9.32
C GLY A 178 -25.01 -1.88 -9.47
N LYS A 179 -24.98 -2.44 -10.69
CA LYS A 179 -25.49 -3.80 -10.97
C LYS A 179 -24.48 -4.92 -10.68
N TYR A 180 -23.23 -4.59 -10.39
CA TYR A 180 -22.18 -5.56 -10.16
C TYR A 180 -22.08 -5.89 -8.67
N VAL A 181 -22.00 -7.18 -8.37
CA VAL A 181 -21.75 -7.70 -7.02
C VAL A 181 -20.42 -8.43 -7.06
N ILE A 182 -19.49 -8.06 -6.19
CA ILE A 182 -18.18 -8.70 -6.08
C ILE A 182 -17.95 -9.11 -4.63
N GLN A 183 -17.21 -10.20 -4.44
CA GLN A 183 -16.76 -10.64 -3.13
C GLN A 183 -15.33 -10.14 -2.95
N SER A 184 -15.12 -9.13 -2.09
CA SER A 184 -13.81 -8.51 -1.90
C SER A 184 -13.19 -8.98 -0.59
N PRO A 185 -12.02 -9.65 -0.64
CA PRO A 185 -11.19 -9.84 0.55
C PRO A 185 -10.83 -8.48 1.16
N TYR A 186 -10.71 -8.44 2.49
CA TYR A 186 -10.29 -7.25 3.21
C TYR A 186 -9.42 -7.57 4.43
N PHE A 187 -8.64 -6.58 4.85
CA PHE A 187 -8.09 -6.48 6.20
C PHE A 187 -8.93 -5.52 7.03
N ASN A 188 -9.24 -5.88 8.27
CA ASN A 188 -9.92 -4.99 9.22
C ASN A 188 -8.86 -4.26 10.06
N VAL A 189 -8.82 -2.93 9.90
CA VAL A 189 -7.94 -2.03 10.62
C VAL A 189 -8.79 -1.11 11.48
N ASP A 190 -8.88 -1.42 12.77
CA ASP A 190 -9.63 -0.65 13.76
C ASP A 190 -11.07 -0.33 13.31
N GLY A 191 -11.76 -1.34 12.76
CA GLY A 191 -13.13 -1.22 12.25
C GLY A 191 -13.23 -0.70 10.81
N HIS A 192 -12.11 -0.31 10.19
CA HIS A 192 -12.07 0.13 8.80
C HIS A 192 -11.66 -1.03 7.88
N LEU A 193 -12.43 -1.22 6.81
CA LEU A 193 -12.12 -2.24 5.82
C LEU A 193 -11.06 -1.71 4.83
N VAL A 194 -9.93 -2.38 4.78
CA VAL A 194 -8.87 -2.17 3.77
C VAL A 194 -9.04 -3.24 2.70
N TRP A 195 -9.40 -2.83 1.50
CA TRP A 195 -9.75 -3.74 0.40
C TRP A 195 -9.27 -3.19 -0.94
N GLY A 196 -9.49 -3.93 -2.03
CA GLY A 196 -9.13 -3.49 -3.37
C GLY A 196 -7.63 -3.27 -3.53
N ALA A 197 -7.25 -2.21 -4.25
CA ALA A 197 -5.85 -1.97 -4.62
C ALA A 197 -4.90 -1.92 -3.41
N THR A 198 -5.32 -1.30 -2.30
CA THR A 198 -4.52 -1.23 -1.08
C THR A 198 -4.31 -2.60 -0.45
N ALA A 199 -5.35 -3.43 -0.36
CA ALA A 199 -5.21 -4.80 0.15
C ALA A 199 -4.36 -5.68 -0.76
N MET A 200 -4.43 -5.49 -2.08
CA MET A 200 -3.58 -6.19 -3.03
C MET A 200 -2.09 -5.81 -2.89
N MET A 201 -1.78 -4.52 -2.75
CA MET A 201 -0.40 -4.05 -2.50
C MET A 201 0.11 -4.55 -1.14
N LEU A 202 -0.73 -4.53 -0.09
CA LEU A 202 -0.41 -5.13 1.21
C LEU A 202 -0.11 -6.63 1.08
N SER A 203 -0.89 -7.37 0.30
CA SER A 203 -0.66 -8.81 0.09
C SER A 203 0.72 -9.11 -0.52
N GLU A 204 1.15 -8.30 -1.49
CA GLU A 204 2.50 -8.42 -2.07
C GLU A 204 3.59 -8.03 -1.07
N LEU A 205 3.39 -6.95 -0.30
CA LEU A 205 4.32 -6.56 0.76
C LEU A 205 4.51 -7.70 1.78
N LEU A 206 3.43 -8.32 2.24
CA LEU A 206 3.49 -9.42 3.21
C LEU A 206 4.24 -10.62 2.63
N ALA A 207 4.03 -10.96 1.35
CA ALA A 207 4.80 -12.02 0.71
C ALA A 207 6.31 -11.70 0.63
N VAL A 208 6.68 -10.44 0.39
CA VAL A 208 8.08 -9.98 0.44
C VAL A 208 8.66 -10.12 1.85
N ILE A 209 7.88 -9.76 2.89
CA ILE A 209 8.31 -9.88 4.29
C ILE A 209 8.45 -11.35 4.69
N ASP A 210 7.51 -12.20 4.29
CA ASP A 210 7.55 -13.65 4.55
C ASP A 210 8.82 -14.29 3.98
N ASP A 211 9.25 -13.88 2.78
CA ASP A 211 10.49 -14.40 2.17
C ASP A 211 11.75 -14.05 2.99
N VAL A 212 11.77 -12.85 3.60
CA VAL A 212 12.85 -12.43 4.51
C VAL A 212 12.84 -13.29 5.78
N GLU A 213 11.67 -13.52 6.37
CA GLU A 213 11.52 -14.29 7.61
C GLU A 213 11.81 -15.79 7.44
N LEU A 214 11.42 -16.36 6.30
CA LEU A 214 11.68 -17.76 5.96
C LEU A 214 13.16 -18.01 5.61
N GLY A 215 14.00 -16.97 5.65
CA GLY A 215 15.43 -17.09 5.40
C GLY A 215 15.76 -17.44 3.95
N LEU A 216 14.86 -17.18 3.00
CA LEU A 216 15.12 -17.40 1.56
C LEU A 216 16.27 -16.53 1.03
N LEU A 217 16.76 -15.59 1.85
CA LEU A 217 17.94 -14.74 1.60
C LEU A 217 19.21 -15.17 2.36
N ASN A 218 19.26 -16.35 2.98
CA ASN A 218 20.49 -16.88 3.57
C ASN A 218 21.12 -17.92 2.63
N PRO A 219 22.08 -17.53 1.76
CA PRO A 219 22.93 -18.48 1.04
C PRO A 219 23.92 -19.22 1.96
#